data_AF-A0A9E3I7A6-F1
#
_entry.id   AF-A0A9E3I7A6-F1
#
_cell.length_a   1.000
_cell.length_b   1.000
_cell.length_c   1.000
_cell.angle_alpha   90.00
_cell.angle_beta   90.00
_cell.angle_gamma   90.00
#
_symmetry.space_group_name_H-M   'P 1'
#
loop_
_entity.id
_entity.type
_entity.pdbx_description
1 polymer ?
#
loop_
_entity_poly.entity_id
_entity_poly.type
_entity_poly.pdbx_seq_one_letter_code
_entity_poly.pdbx_strand_id
1 'polypeptide(L)'
;MKSILKQLITIKIVPVLALVLLVVLVSSFVKGTARDLEPGPDYSADDTVTDSIVKKLEGTITLYVTEEKVDVEADITAIKEINNLYGLALKTGDLELLLSLHTDDVILMGPGKPSIIGKEKIRANMKRAFENFTYKSTGNIEEVQVSGDLAFSRGTYTISLTPKAGSGTINVIPDSKFLTICKRQPDGSWKIYRDCYSSNVPPAKNDRGKSTTQLKYEYRIPEEVDDEWETASLSDVGMAVDPVVEAMNNVINGDYGEVHSVLIVKDGKLVFEEYLSGQYEGGDFTEFNRDTMHDLASVTKSFTSTLIGIAINQDYIKDVNESAYAFFPEFDSLRTPDKDKITIKHLLTMTSGLEWDESIRPYSDKRNDLGQLFSQSDPIKYILSKSVETPPGERFLYNGGGTNLLGEIVRKATGLCVNEFAKSALFSPLGITDYRWYMFPHDVTYVSGGLKLRPRDMAKFGSLFLQKGVWRGKQIISAAWVEEATKSYISIPKARSYGYQWWIKEYKVGNTAFRSYVALGRGGQMIRVIPDANMVIVFTAGNYEKRADFDQMITDNILPACLAQSDEE
;
A
#
# COMPACT_ATOMS: atom_id res chain seq x y z
N MET A 1 -24.45 42.24 -38.54
CA MET A 1 -23.28 42.94 -37.96
C MET A 1 -23.40 43.24 -36.47
N LYS A 2 -24.22 44.20 -35.99
CA LYS A 2 -24.21 44.64 -34.56
C LYS A 2 -24.37 43.53 -33.50
N SER A 3 -25.07 42.42 -33.80
CA SER A 3 -25.14 41.26 -32.89
C SER A 3 -23.83 40.46 -32.84
N ILE A 4 -23.25 40.17 -34.01
CA ILE A 4 -21.97 39.43 -34.16
C ILE A 4 -20.81 40.21 -33.50
N LEU A 5 -20.78 41.54 -33.66
CA LEU A 5 -19.79 42.39 -33.00
C LEU A 5 -19.85 42.33 -31.47
N LYS A 6 -21.00 41.96 -30.89
CA LYS A 6 -21.20 41.89 -29.44
C LYS A 6 -20.81 40.54 -28.83
N GLN A 7 -20.72 39.47 -29.64
CA GLN A 7 -20.28 38.14 -29.19
C GLN A 7 -18.76 37.95 -29.25
N LEU A 8 -18.04 38.69 -30.10
CA LEU A 8 -16.58 38.61 -30.22
C LEU A 8 -15.79 39.27 -29.06
N ILE A 9 -16.46 40.00 -28.16
CA ILE A 9 -15.81 40.79 -27.10
C ILE A 9 -15.60 40.00 -25.79
N THR A 10 -16.12 38.76 -25.69
CA THR A 10 -16.18 38.01 -24.42
C THR A 10 -15.29 36.76 -24.37
N ILE A 11 -14.15 36.73 -25.07
CA ILE A 11 -13.07 35.73 -24.87
C ILE A 11 -11.70 36.41 -24.89
N LYS A 12 -11.03 36.46 -23.73
CA LYS A 12 -9.64 36.94 -23.60
C LYS A 12 -8.67 35.94 -24.24
N ILE A 13 -8.30 36.17 -25.50
CA ILE A 13 -7.08 35.71 -26.23
C ILE A 13 -7.18 36.09 -27.73
N VAL A 14 -8.37 36.39 -28.25
CA VAL A 14 -8.61 36.66 -29.68
C VAL A 14 -8.40 38.12 -30.19
N PRO A 15 -8.13 39.20 -29.40
CA PRO A 15 -8.06 40.55 -29.96
C PRO A 15 -7.05 40.74 -31.10
N VAL A 16 -5.83 40.22 -30.96
CA VAL A 16 -4.76 40.41 -31.95
C VAL A 16 -5.05 39.65 -33.24
N LEU A 17 -5.49 38.38 -33.15
CA LEU A 17 -5.91 37.63 -34.35
C LEU A 17 -7.15 38.25 -34.99
N ALA A 18 -8.14 38.72 -34.23
CA ALA A 18 -9.32 39.38 -34.78
C ALA A 18 -8.94 40.69 -35.49
N LEU A 19 -8.02 41.49 -34.94
CA LEU A 19 -7.58 42.74 -35.55
C LEU A 19 -6.75 42.49 -36.82
N VAL A 20 -5.84 41.50 -36.81
CA VAL A 20 -5.08 41.09 -38.00
C VAL A 20 -6.00 40.51 -39.08
N LEU A 21 -6.97 39.66 -38.71
CA LEU A 21 -7.95 39.14 -39.65
C LEU A 21 -8.83 40.26 -40.23
N LEU A 22 -9.21 41.25 -39.41
CA LEU A 22 -9.98 42.42 -39.85
C LEU A 22 -9.17 43.30 -40.81
N VAL A 23 -7.88 43.55 -40.54
CA VAL A 23 -6.99 44.31 -41.43
C VAL A 23 -6.77 43.56 -42.76
N VAL A 24 -6.51 42.25 -42.72
CA VAL A 24 -6.37 41.43 -43.93
C VAL A 24 -7.67 41.43 -44.72
N LEU A 25 -8.82 41.13 -44.08
CA LEU A 25 -10.14 41.11 -44.73
C LEU A 25 -10.52 42.49 -45.28
N VAL A 26 -10.29 43.60 -44.56
CA VAL A 26 -10.58 44.95 -45.07
C VAL A 26 -9.66 45.28 -46.25
N SER A 27 -8.36 44.95 -46.20
CA SER A 27 -7.47 45.17 -47.35
C SER A 27 -7.84 44.32 -48.57
N SER A 28 -8.30 43.08 -48.36
CA SER A 28 -8.77 42.18 -49.42
C SER A 28 -10.14 42.60 -49.96
N PHE A 29 -11.02 43.16 -49.12
CA PHE A 29 -12.32 43.67 -49.54
C PHE A 29 -12.15 44.95 -50.37
N VAL A 30 -11.32 45.90 -49.91
CA VAL A 30 -10.99 47.13 -50.65
C VAL A 30 -10.30 46.83 -51.99
N LYS A 31 -9.38 45.85 -52.04
CA LYS A 31 -8.75 45.38 -53.30
C LYS A 31 -9.66 44.51 -54.16
N GLY A 32 -10.70 43.91 -53.59
CA GLY A 32 -11.70 43.09 -54.31
C GLY A 32 -12.77 43.94 -54.97
N THR A 33 -13.35 44.91 -54.26
CA THR A 33 -14.37 45.83 -54.81
C THR A 33 -13.81 46.78 -55.87
N ALA A 34 -12.48 46.90 -55.98
CA ALA A 34 -11.80 47.62 -57.06
C ALA A 34 -11.59 46.80 -58.35
N ARG A 35 -12.06 45.53 -58.42
CA ARG A 35 -11.93 44.67 -59.61
C ARG A 35 -13.24 44.34 -60.34
N ASP A 36 -14.39 44.53 -59.69
CA ASP A 36 -15.72 44.24 -60.26
C ASP A 36 -16.56 45.51 -60.49
N LEU A 37 -15.92 46.60 -60.92
CA LEU A 37 -16.59 47.80 -61.42
C LEU A 37 -16.14 48.08 -62.86
N GLU A 38 -17.11 48.21 -63.77
CA GLU A 38 -16.88 48.68 -65.14
C GLU A 38 -16.25 50.08 -65.14
N PRO A 39 -15.45 50.45 -66.17
CA PRO A 39 -14.64 51.67 -66.13
C PRO A 39 -15.50 52.95 -66.22
N GLY A 40 -15.83 53.51 -65.04
CA GLY A 40 -16.38 54.84 -64.84
C GLY A 40 -15.44 55.72 -64.01
N PRO A 41 -15.47 57.06 -64.15
CA PRO A 41 -14.41 57.93 -63.66
C PRO A 41 -14.41 58.15 -62.15
N ASP A 42 -13.21 58.04 -61.57
CA ASP A 42 -12.68 58.72 -60.38
C ASP A 42 -13.65 59.00 -59.21
N TYR A 43 -13.69 58.07 -58.25
CA TYR A 43 -13.90 58.42 -56.84
C TYR A 43 -12.58 58.20 -56.08
N SER A 44 -11.80 59.27 -55.96
CA SER A 44 -10.62 59.33 -55.10
C SER A 44 -11.05 59.29 -53.62
N ALA A 45 -11.02 58.10 -53.04
CA ALA A 45 -11.04 57.95 -51.58
C ALA A 45 -9.69 58.43 -51.04
N ASP A 46 -9.62 59.72 -50.71
CA ASP A 46 -8.44 60.48 -50.28
C ASP A 46 -7.43 59.66 -49.44
N ASP A 47 -6.31 59.29 -50.06
CA ASP A 47 -5.25 58.47 -49.45
C ASP A 47 -4.73 59.09 -48.13
N THR A 48 -4.83 60.40 -47.95
CA THR A 48 -4.40 61.07 -46.72
C THR A 48 -5.22 60.68 -45.49
N VAL A 49 -6.50 60.30 -45.67
CA VAL A 49 -7.36 59.80 -44.58
C VAL A 49 -6.95 58.37 -44.22
N THR A 50 -6.65 57.54 -45.22
CA THR A 50 -6.19 56.16 -45.04
C THR A 50 -4.83 56.15 -44.31
N ASP A 51 -3.86 56.93 -44.76
CA ASP A 51 -2.53 57.04 -44.13
C ASP A 51 -2.60 57.62 -42.70
N SER A 52 -3.49 58.58 -42.45
CA SER A 52 -3.68 59.16 -41.12
C SER A 52 -4.28 58.15 -40.13
N ILE A 53 -5.21 57.31 -40.58
CA ILE A 53 -5.78 56.22 -39.79
C ILE A 53 -4.76 55.10 -39.59
N VAL A 54 -4.00 54.72 -40.62
CA VAL A 54 -2.92 53.73 -40.53
C VAL A 54 -1.84 54.20 -39.56
N LYS A 55 -1.30 55.42 -39.67
CA LYS A 55 -0.31 55.94 -38.70
C LYS A 55 -0.84 56.07 -37.28
N LYS A 56 -2.12 56.41 -37.08
CA LYS A 56 -2.73 56.39 -35.74
C LYS A 56 -2.88 54.96 -35.21
N LEU A 57 -3.21 53.98 -36.05
CA LEU A 57 -3.26 52.58 -35.67
C LEU A 57 -1.87 52.02 -35.39
N GLU A 58 -0.86 52.31 -36.20
CA GLU A 58 0.54 51.95 -35.97
C GLU A 58 1.08 52.58 -34.68
N GLY A 59 0.81 53.87 -34.44
CA GLY A 59 1.17 54.55 -33.19
C GLY A 59 0.45 53.97 -31.98
N THR A 60 -0.83 53.61 -32.12
CA THR A 60 -1.61 52.96 -31.05
C THR A 60 -1.14 51.53 -30.80
N ILE A 61 -0.85 50.75 -31.83
CA ILE A 61 -0.25 49.42 -31.73
C ILE A 61 1.13 49.53 -31.07
N THR A 62 1.95 50.52 -31.42
CA THR A 62 3.25 50.76 -30.77
C THR A 62 3.09 51.10 -29.29
N LEU A 63 2.07 51.88 -28.92
CA LEU A 63 1.72 52.18 -27.52
C LEU A 63 1.23 50.94 -26.75
N TYR A 64 0.38 50.09 -27.35
CA TYR A 64 -0.06 48.82 -26.74
C TYR A 64 1.01 47.72 -26.76
N VAL A 65 2.08 47.88 -27.54
CA VAL A 65 3.28 47.03 -27.54
C VAL A 65 4.39 47.63 -26.64
N THR A 66 4.13 48.77 -25.99
CA THR A 66 5.04 49.40 -25.01
C THR A 66 4.45 49.57 -23.59
N GLU A 67 3.24 49.05 -23.32
CA GLU A 67 2.84 48.72 -21.95
C GLU A 67 3.56 47.45 -21.49
N GLU A 68 4.43 47.62 -20.50
CA GLU A 68 5.36 46.63 -19.96
C GLU A 68 6.14 45.84 -21.03
N LYS A 69 7.36 46.34 -21.32
CA LYS A 69 8.51 45.43 -21.42
C LYS A 69 8.66 44.72 -20.07
N VAL A 70 7.82 43.71 -19.83
CA VAL A 70 8.18 42.55 -19.02
C VAL A 70 9.55 42.13 -19.57
N ASP A 71 10.57 42.18 -18.73
CA ASP A 71 11.92 41.83 -19.16
C ASP A 71 11.97 40.30 -19.29
N VAL A 72 11.48 39.81 -20.43
CA VAL A 72 11.38 38.38 -20.73
C VAL A 72 12.76 37.73 -20.70
N GLU A 73 13.84 38.47 -20.96
CA GLU A 73 15.21 37.98 -20.82
C GLU A 73 15.61 37.83 -19.34
N ALA A 74 15.30 38.80 -18.49
CA ALA A 74 15.50 38.70 -17.04
C ALA A 74 14.59 37.62 -16.40
N ASP A 75 13.33 37.50 -16.81
CA ASP A 75 12.43 36.44 -16.36
C ASP A 75 12.92 35.06 -16.79
N ILE A 76 13.29 34.87 -18.06
CA ILE A 76 13.91 33.61 -18.53
C ILE A 76 15.18 33.30 -17.72
N THR A 77 15.98 34.31 -17.39
CA THR A 77 17.17 34.16 -16.56
C THR A 77 16.82 33.73 -15.13
N ALA A 78 15.81 34.34 -14.51
CA ALA A 78 15.33 33.96 -13.18
C ALA A 78 14.77 32.53 -13.15
N ILE A 79 14.02 32.10 -14.18
CA ILE A 79 13.52 30.71 -14.29
C ILE A 79 14.67 29.72 -14.47
N LYS A 80 15.70 30.05 -15.26
CA LYS A 80 16.91 29.21 -15.36
C LYS A 80 17.63 29.12 -14.01
N GLU A 81 17.69 30.22 -13.27
CA GLU A 81 18.35 30.24 -11.96
C GLU A 81 17.60 29.43 -10.90
N ILE A 82 16.26 29.39 -10.92
CA ILE A 82 15.48 28.46 -10.07
C ILE A 82 15.91 27.00 -10.29
N ASN A 83 16.11 26.60 -11.54
CA ASN A 83 16.56 25.24 -11.87
C ASN A 83 18.01 24.99 -11.39
N ASN A 84 18.91 25.97 -11.52
CA ASN A 84 20.28 25.91 -10.98
C ASN A 84 20.27 25.75 -9.45
N LEU A 85 19.51 26.59 -8.75
CA LEU A 85 19.37 26.58 -7.30
C LEU A 85 18.70 25.29 -6.79
N TYR A 86 17.76 24.72 -7.54
CA TYR A 86 17.16 23.42 -7.22
C TYR A 86 18.22 22.30 -7.29
N GLY A 87 19.02 22.27 -8.36
CA GLY A 87 20.13 21.33 -8.50
C GLY A 87 21.21 21.51 -7.42
N LEU A 88 21.49 22.75 -7.04
CA LEU A 88 22.39 23.09 -5.94
C LEU A 88 21.85 22.58 -4.60
N ALA A 89 20.59 22.87 -4.28
CA ALA A 89 19.94 22.47 -3.03
C ALA A 89 19.91 20.95 -2.84
N LEU A 90 19.64 20.19 -3.92
CA LEU A 90 19.80 18.73 -3.91
C LEU A 90 21.25 18.34 -3.59
N LYS A 91 22.22 18.90 -4.32
CA LYS A 91 23.64 18.57 -4.19
C LYS A 91 24.21 18.87 -2.80
N THR A 92 23.78 19.95 -2.15
CA THR A 92 24.23 20.34 -0.81
C THR A 92 23.40 19.73 0.32
N GLY A 93 22.22 19.18 0.02
CA GLY A 93 21.24 18.76 1.03
C GLY A 93 20.58 19.95 1.75
N ASP A 94 20.55 21.13 1.11
CA ASP A 94 19.96 22.34 1.70
C ASP A 94 18.43 22.33 1.56
N LEU A 95 17.77 21.89 2.63
CA LEU A 95 16.32 21.79 2.69
C LEU A 95 15.64 23.16 2.63
N GLU A 96 16.17 24.19 3.28
CA GLU A 96 15.51 25.50 3.30
C GLU A 96 15.66 26.22 1.96
N LEU A 97 16.82 26.09 1.30
CA LEU A 97 16.98 26.55 -0.09
C LEU A 97 15.97 25.84 -1.00
N LEU A 98 15.88 24.51 -0.94
CA LEU A 98 14.92 23.75 -1.74
C LEU A 98 13.48 24.22 -1.51
N LEU A 99 13.05 24.41 -0.26
CA LEU A 99 11.69 24.85 0.07
C LEU A 99 11.43 26.32 -0.28
N SER A 100 12.45 27.18 -0.27
CA SER A 100 12.33 28.60 -0.65
C SER A 100 11.93 28.81 -2.11
N LEU A 101 12.35 27.88 -2.99
CA LEU A 101 12.07 27.89 -4.43
C LEU A 101 10.62 27.55 -4.78
N HIS A 102 9.82 27.02 -3.86
CA HIS A 102 8.46 26.55 -4.11
C HIS A 102 7.39 27.52 -3.59
N THR A 103 6.19 27.54 -4.20
CA THR A 103 5.00 28.14 -3.57
C THR A 103 4.51 27.27 -2.41
N ASP A 104 3.71 27.83 -1.50
CA ASP A 104 3.20 27.07 -0.36
C ASP A 104 2.16 26.02 -0.79
N ASP A 105 1.44 26.30 -1.88
CA ASP A 105 0.41 25.48 -2.54
C ASP A 105 0.94 24.66 -3.74
N VAL A 106 2.26 24.43 -3.78
CA VAL A 106 2.94 23.65 -4.82
C VAL A 106 2.33 22.26 -5.00
N ILE A 107 2.29 21.77 -6.24
CA ILE A 107 1.96 20.36 -6.55
C ILE A 107 3.11 19.71 -7.32
N LEU A 108 3.68 18.64 -6.76
CA LEU A 108 4.67 17.79 -7.43
C LEU A 108 4.00 16.52 -7.97
N MET A 109 4.27 16.18 -9.22
CA MET A 109 3.71 15.04 -9.96
C MET A 109 4.85 14.12 -10.41
N GLY A 110 5.29 13.25 -9.51
CA GLY A 110 6.28 12.21 -9.81
C GLY A 110 5.66 10.97 -10.46
N PRO A 111 6.48 10.09 -11.07
CA PRO A 111 5.99 8.89 -11.74
C PRO A 111 5.48 7.84 -10.73
N GLY A 112 4.36 7.19 -11.06
CA GLY A 112 3.86 6.01 -10.33
C GLY A 112 3.30 6.25 -8.92
N LYS A 113 3.14 7.50 -8.48
CA LYS A 113 2.63 7.84 -7.14
C LYS A 113 1.60 9.00 -7.21
N PRO A 114 0.70 9.15 -6.20
CA PRO A 114 -0.17 10.32 -6.10
C PRO A 114 0.62 11.62 -5.96
N SER A 115 0.05 12.73 -6.42
CA SER A 115 0.70 14.04 -6.36
C SER A 115 0.94 14.50 -4.92
N ILE A 116 2.13 15.07 -4.67
CA ILE A 116 2.44 15.74 -3.39
C ILE A 116 1.86 17.15 -3.47
N ILE A 117 1.00 17.51 -2.52
CA ILE A 117 0.36 18.83 -2.44
C ILE A 117 0.83 19.55 -1.18
N GLY A 118 1.40 20.73 -1.36
CA GLY A 118 1.84 21.63 -0.30
C GLY A 118 3.31 21.48 0.12
N LYS A 119 3.96 22.61 0.38
CA LYS A 119 5.40 22.70 0.72
C LYS A 119 5.82 21.86 1.92
N GLU A 120 4.99 21.79 2.96
CA GLU A 120 5.33 21.03 4.18
C GLU A 120 5.39 19.50 3.96
N LYS A 121 4.68 18.97 2.95
CA LYS A 121 4.85 17.55 2.56
C LYS A 121 6.19 17.31 1.85
N ILE A 122 6.69 18.31 1.11
CA ILE A 122 8.05 18.28 0.54
C ILE A 122 9.08 18.30 1.67
N ARG A 123 8.90 19.17 2.68
CA ARG A 123 9.76 19.27 3.87
C ARG A 123 9.91 17.91 4.57
N ALA A 124 8.80 17.24 4.86
CA ALA A 124 8.79 15.94 5.52
C ALA A 124 9.55 14.86 4.71
N ASN A 125 9.28 14.76 3.41
CA ASN A 125 9.90 13.77 2.53
C ASN A 125 11.41 14.03 2.33
N MET A 126 11.79 15.29 2.07
CA MET A 126 13.17 15.65 1.71
C MET A 126 14.11 15.70 2.92
N LYS A 127 13.61 16.03 4.12
CA LYS A 127 14.44 16.04 5.35
C LYS A 127 15.12 14.69 5.58
N ARG A 128 14.33 13.61 5.67
CA ARG A 128 14.85 12.24 5.91
C ARG A 128 15.74 11.77 4.75
N ALA A 129 15.45 12.20 3.54
CA ALA A 129 16.23 11.83 2.36
C ALA A 129 17.60 12.52 2.33
N PHE A 130 17.68 13.82 2.66
CA PHE A 130 18.94 14.56 2.83
C PHE A 130 19.72 14.15 4.07
N GLU A 131 19.09 13.63 5.13
CA GLU A 131 19.78 13.01 6.26
C GLU A 131 20.57 11.77 5.80
N ASN A 132 19.93 10.88 5.03
CA ASN A 132 20.48 9.55 4.69
C ASN A 132 21.31 9.47 3.39
N PHE A 133 21.09 10.36 2.42
CA PHE A 133 21.72 10.27 1.09
C PHE A 133 22.44 11.58 0.71
N THR A 134 23.44 11.47 -0.15
CA THR A 134 23.98 12.59 -0.92
C THR A 134 23.50 12.48 -2.37
N TYR A 135 23.13 13.61 -2.97
CA TYR A 135 22.53 13.66 -4.30
C TYR A 135 23.52 14.19 -5.32
N LYS A 136 23.55 13.58 -6.49
CA LYS A 136 24.19 14.13 -7.68
C LYS A 136 23.12 14.26 -8.77
N SER A 137 22.72 15.49 -9.05
CA SER A 137 21.88 15.82 -10.20
C SER A 137 22.74 16.35 -11.34
N THR A 138 22.40 15.98 -12.57
CA THR A 138 22.85 16.67 -13.79
C THR A 138 21.64 16.90 -14.66
N GLY A 139 21.57 18.03 -15.39
CA GLY A 139 20.44 18.31 -16.25
C GLY A 139 20.72 19.42 -17.25
N ASN A 140 19.85 19.51 -18.24
CA ASN A 140 19.89 20.47 -19.33
C ASN A 140 18.49 21.09 -19.50
N ILE A 141 18.43 22.43 -19.52
CA ILE A 141 17.20 23.16 -19.79
C ILE A 141 17.08 23.33 -21.31
N GLU A 142 16.07 22.71 -21.90
CA GLU A 142 15.88 22.71 -23.36
C GLU A 142 15.01 23.88 -23.81
N GLU A 143 14.08 24.32 -22.96
CA GLU A 143 13.11 25.35 -23.29
C GLU A 143 12.64 26.08 -22.03
N VAL A 144 12.48 27.40 -22.15
CA VAL A 144 11.83 28.27 -21.17
C VAL A 144 10.91 29.22 -21.93
N GLN A 145 9.66 29.35 -21.49
CA GLN A 145 8.75 30.39 -21.97
C GLN A 145 8.06 31.10 -20.81
N VAL A 146 7.80 32.40 -20.97
CA VAL A 146 7.12 33.27 -20.00
C VAL A 146 5.81 33.74 -20.60
N SER A 147 4.74 33.71 -19.81
CA SER A 147 3.38 34.10 -20.18
C SER A 147 2.70 34.81 -19.00
N GLY A 148 2.96 36.12 -18.89
CA GLY A 148 2.49 36.95 -17.77
C GLY A 148 3.10 36.52 -16.44
N ASP A 149 2.25 36.07 -15.51
CA ASP A 149 2.64 35.58 -14.17
C ASP A 149 2.92 34.08 -14.11
N LEU A 150 2.89 33.38 -15.25
CA LEU A 150 3.30 31.98 -15.35
C LEU A 150 4.48 31.86 -16.30
N ALA A 151 5.39 30.95 -15.98
CA ALA A 151 6.44 30.52 -16.89
C ALA A 151 6.55 29.00 -16.83
N PHE A 152 6.96 28.36 -17.92
CA PHE A 152 7.35 26.96 -17.89
C PHE A 152 8.81 26.80 -18.29
N SER A 153 9.49 25.84 -17.67
CA SER A 153 10.77 25.30 -18.13
C SER A 153 10.64 23.80 -18.31
N ARG A 154 11.20 23.26 -19.40
CA ARG A 154 11.34 21.82 -19.59
C ARG A 154 12.75 21.46 -20.01
N GLY A 155 13.10 20.20 -19.81
CA GLY A 155 14.39 19.69 -20.20
C GLY A 155 14.60 18.27 -19.71
N THR A 156 15.87 17.88 -19.70
CA THR A 156 16.34 16.54 -19.34
C THR A 156 17.19 16.57 -18.08
N TYR A 157 17.19 15.48 -17.31
CA TYR A 157 17.97 15.34 -16.09
C TYR A 157 18.31 13.89 -15.76
N THR A 158 19.28 13.70 -14.86
CA THR A 158 19.56 12.43 -14.18
C THR A 158 19.84 12.67 -12.70
N ILE A 159 19.44 11.73 -11.83
CA ILE A 159 19.76 11.75 -10.39
C ILE A 159 20.42 10.43 -9.99
N SER A 160 21.62 10.55 -9.41
CA SER A 160 22.30 9.51 -8.64
C SER A 160 22.22 9.84 -7.15
N LEU A 161 21.97 8.83 -6.32
CA LEU A 161 22.06 8.90 -4.86
C LEU A 161 23.24 8.08 -4.37
N THR A 162 23.99 8.59 -3.41
CA THR A 162 25.00 7.82 -2.68
C THR A 162 24.59 7.80 -1.20
N PRO A 163 24.24 6.64 -0.60
CA PRO A 163 23.92 6.55 0.83
C PRO A 163 25.11 7.03 1.66
N LYS A 164 24.86 7.72 2.76
CA LYS A 164 25.93 8.14 3.69
C LYS A 164 26.44 6.99 4.56
N ALA A 165 25.62 5.95 4.74
CA ALA A 165 26.01 4.67 5.33
C ALA A 165 26.21 3.63 4.23
N GLY A 166 27.46 3.44 3.79
CA GLY A 166 27.84 2.52 2.71
C GLY A 166 28.63 3.20 1.59
N SER A 167 29.18 2.41 0.67
CA SER A 167 30.10 2.88 -0.38
C SER A 167 29.59 2.70 -1.82
N GLY A 168 28.28 2.55 -2.01
CA GLY A 168 27.66 2.36 -3.34
C GLY A 168 27.00 3.63 -3.87
N THR A 169 27.11 3.89 -5.18
CA THR A 169 26.30 4.92 -5.85
C THR A 169 25.17 4.26 -6.63
N ILE A 170 23.94 4.67 -6.34
CA ILE A 170 22.70 4.18 -6.95
C ILE A 170 22.24 5.21 -7.99
N ASN A 171 22.13 4.83 -9.25
CA ASN A 171 21.47 5.65 -10.28
C ASN A 171 19.96 5.44 -10.16
N VAL A 172 19.27 6.32 -9.43
CA VAL A 172 17.84 6.17 -9.12
C VAL A 172 16.96 6.69 -10.25
N ILE A 173 17.43 7.71 -10.98
CA ILE A 173 16.68 8.33 -12.08
C ILE A 173 17.63 8.57 -13.27
N PRO A 174 17.93 7.55 -14.09
CA PRO A 174 18.63 7.72 -15.37
C PRO A 174 17.70 8.33 -16.44
N ASP A 175 18.29 8.92 -17.49
CA ASP A 175 17.65 9.50 -18.69
C ASP A 175 16.18 9.92 -18.46
N SER A 176 15.98 11.14 -17.95
CA SER A 176 14.68 11.61 -17.51
C SER A 176 14.36 13.01 -17.99
N LYS A 177 13.07 13.37 -17.96
CA LYS A 177 12.54 14.67 -18.42
C LYS A 177 11.67 15.31 -17.34
N PHE A 178 11.64 16.64 -17.34
CA PHE A 178 10.82 17.43 -16.43
C PHE A 178 10.05 18.53 -17.18
N LEU A 179 8.94 18.97 -16.57
CA LEU A 179 8.19 20.16 -16.91
C LEU A 179 7.82 20.87 -15.60
N THR A 180 8.46 22.00 -15.36
CA THR A 180 8.27 22.83 -14.16
C THR A 180 7.55 24.11 -14.55
N ILE A 181 6.40 24.38 -13.94
CA ILE A 181 5.66 25.63 -14.06
C ILE A 181 6.00 26.49 -12.86
N CYS A 182 6.59 27.64 -13.11
CA CYS A 182 6.81 28.68 -12.12
C CYS A 182 5.69 29.72 -12.17
N LYS A 183 5.43 30.36 -11.02
CA LYS A 183 4.46 31.44 -10.86
C LYS A 183 5.13 32.66 -10.25
N ARG A 184 4.87 33.84 -10.81
CA ARG A 184 5.33 35.12 -10.27
C ARG A 184 4.60 35.40 -8.95
N GLN A 185 5.36 35.83 -7.96
CA GLN A 185 4.88 36.20 -6.63
C GLN A 185 4.59 37.72 -6.59
N PRO A 186 3.83 38.22 -5.60
CA PRO A 186 3.52 39.65 -5.49
C PRO A 186 4.74 40.57 -5.31
N ASP A 187 5.89 40.03 -4.91
CA ASP A 187 7.17 40.74 -4.80
C ASP A 187 8.00 40.72 -6.11
N GLY A 188 7.43 40.17 -7.20
CA GLY A 188 8.08 40.02 -8.49
C GLY A 188 8.98 38.78 -8.61
N SER A 189 9.26 38.05 -7.51
CA SER A 189 10.05 36.82 -7.55
C SER A 189 9.31 35.68 -8.25
N TRP A 190 10.05 34.69 -8.74
CA TRP A 190 9.49 33.48 -9.34
C TRP A 190 9.64 32.30 -8.39
N LYS A 191 8.62 31.43 -8.31
CA LYS A 191 8.66 30.18 -7.52
C LYS A 191 7.99 29.03 -8.26
N ILE A 192 8.48 27.81 -8.06
CA ILE A 192 7.92 26.57 -8.56
C ILE A 192 6.52 26.39 -7.99
N TYR A 193 5.53 26.34 -8.88
CA TYR A 193 4.11 26.23 -8.57
C TYR A 193 3.58 24.84 -8.93
N ARG A 194 3.97 24.29 -10.08
CA ARG A 194 3.73 22.89 -10.44
C ARG A 194 5.03 22.28 -10.94
N ASP A 195 5.29 21.04 -10.59
CA ASP A 195 6.42 20.29 -11.13
C ASP A 195 5.97 18.90 -11.53
N CYS A 196 6.41 18.45 -12.70
CA CYS A 196 6.08 17.15 -13.26
C CYS A 196 7.35 16.54 -13.84
N TYR A 197 7.70 15.33 -13.40
CA TYR A 197 8.91 14.66 -13.86
C TYR A 197 8.66 13.18 -14.11
N SER A 198 9.40 12.63 -15.07
CA SER A 198 9.29 11.23 -15.48
C SER A 198 10.59 10.74 -16.10
N SER A 199 10.85 9.44 -16.02
CA SER A 199 11.93 8.86 -16.83
C SER A 199 11.54 8.75 -18.30
N ASN A 200 12.53 8.83 -19.19
CA ASN A 200 12.45 8.39 -20.58
C ASN A 200 12.70 6.89 -20.68
N VAL A 201 13.42 6.30 -19.72
CA VAL A 201 13.53 4.85 -19.56
C VAL A 201 12.14 4.28 -19.27
N PRO A 202 11.58 3.42 -20.14
CA PRO A 202 10.31 2.76 -19.86
C PRO A 202 10.43 1.88 -18.62
N PRO A 203 9.34 1.68 -17.84
CA PRO A 203 9.31 0.62 -16.84
C PRO A 203 9.71 -0.72 -17.48
N ALA A 204 10.58 -1.46 -16.79
CA ALA A 204 10.98 -2.79 -17.20
C ALA A 204 9.73 -3.69 -17.38
N LYS A 205 9.47 -4.13 -18.61
CA LYS A 205 8.61 -5.29 -18.86
C LYS A 205 9.38 -6.59 -18.53
N ASN A 206 8.81 -7.79 -18.67
CA ASN A 206 9.46 -9.12 -18.47
C ASN A 206 9.18 -10.06 -19.65
N ASP A 207 10.02 -11.09 -19.93
CA ASP A 207 10.24 -11.68 -21.29
C ASP A 207 9.11 -12.51 -21.94
N ARG A 208 7.90 -12.17 -21.49
CA ARG A 208 6.81 -11.67 -22.36
C ARG A 208 7.17 -10.23 -22.87
N GLY A 209 8.43 -10.09 -23.36
CA GLY A 209 9.24 -8.87 -23.59
C GLY A 209 9.93 -8.22 -22.37
N LYS A 210 11.20 -8.53 -22.00
CA LYS A 210 11.92 -7.92 -20.84
C LYS A 210 12.74 -6.67 -21.21
N SER A 211 13.02 -5.82 -20.22
CA SER A 211 14.21 -4.94 -20.25
C SER A 211 14.84 -4.82 -18.87
N THR A 212 16.12 -5.19 -18.76
CA THR A 212 16.83 -5.39 -17.48
C THR A 212 17.61 -4.15 -17.06
N THR A 213 17.17 -3.55 -15.95
CA THR A 213 18.07 -3.27 -14.82
C THR A 213 17.37 -3.77 -13.57
N GLN A 214 17.29 -5.10 -13.43
CA GLN A 214 16.81 -5.70 -12.19
C GLN A 214 17.77 -5.30 -11.08
N LEU A 215 17.24 -4.70 -10.01
CA LEU A 215 17.83 -4.87 -8.69
C LEU A 215 17.78 -6.38 -8.41
N LYS A 216 18.89 -7.08 -8.67
CA LYS A 216 18.99 -8.51 -8.39
C LYS A 216 19.05 -8.64 -6.87
N TYR A 217 18.00 -9.21 -6.30
CA TYR A 217 17.98 -9.56 -4.89
C TYR A 217 19.17 -10.48 -4.57
N GLU A 218 19.91 -10.14 -3.53
CA GLU A 218 21.04 -10.92 -3.03
C GLU A 218 20.57 -11.70 -1.80
N TYR A 219 20.42 -13.02 -1.95
CA TYR A 219 20.05 -13.89 -0.84
C TYR A 219 21.11 -13.87 0.26
N ARG A 220 20.66 -13.81 1.51
CA ARG A 220 21.48 -13.85 2.72
C ARG A 220 20.90 -14.86 3.70
N ILE A 221 21.79 -15.58 4.39
CA ILE A 221 21.42 -16.48 5.48
C ILE A 221 20.85 -15.61 6.62
N PRO A 222 19.69 -15.97 7.21
CA PRO A 222 19.13 -15.25 8.35
C PRO A 222 20.12 -15.19 9.52
N GLU A 223 20.17 -14.04 10.18
CA GLU A 223 21.09 -13.84 11.31
C GLU A 223 20.62 -14.64 12.53
N GLU A 224 21.52 -15.43 13.11
CA GLU A 224 21.27 -16.11 14.38
C GLU A 224 21.35 -15.09 15.53
N VAL A 225 20.29 -14.99 16.31
CA VAL A 225 20.15 -14.07 17.46
C VAL A 225 19.51 -14.82 18.62
N ASP A 226 19.49 -14.22 19.81
CA ASP A 226 18.87 -14.82 21.01
C ASP A 226 17.34 -14.73 20.98
N ASP A 227 16.72 -15.47 20.05
CA ASP A 227 15.26 -15.55 19.87
C ASP A 227 14.74 -17.00 19.69
N GLU A 228 15.56 -18.00 20.02
CA GLU A 228 15.30 -19.43 19.85
C GLU A 228 15.17 -19.92 18.38
N TRP A 229 15.62 -19.18 17.37
CA TRP A 229 15.78 -19.72 16.01
C TRP A 229 17.16 -20.30 15.77
N GLU A 230 17.20 -21.53 15.23
CA GLU A 230 18.38 -22.01 14.50
C GLU A 230 18.26 -21.50 13.05
N THR A 231 19.32 -20.91 12.50
CA THR A 231 19.34 -20.44 11.10
C THR A 231 20.22 -21.33 10.23
N ALA A 232 19.94 -21.36 8.93
CA ALA A 232 20.73 -22.11 7.94
C ALA A 232 20.53 -21.50 6.55
N SER A 233 21.34 -21.89 5.56
CA SER A 233 21.07 -21.51 4.18
C SER A 233 19.90 -22.30 3.60
N LEU A 234 19.27 -21.77 2.53
CA LEU A 234 18.31 -22.52 1.71
C LEU A 234 18.90 -23.85 1.23
N SER A 235 20.17 -23.87 0.82
CA SER A 235 20.84 -25.07 0.32
C SER A 235 21.07 -26.12 1.41
N ASP A 236 21.30 -25.74 2.67
CA ASP A 236 21.49 -26.67 3.80
C ASP A 236 20.22 -27.48 4.14
N VAL A 237 19.06 -27.03 3.66
CA VAL A 237 17.75 -27.70 3.82
C VAL A 237 17.17 -28.20 2.48
N GLY A 238 18.03 -28.34 1.46
CA GLY A 238 17.67 -28.87 0.14
C GLY A 238 16.80 -27.95 -0.72
N MET A 239 16.74 -26.65 -0.42
CA MET A 239 16.02 -25.67 -1.24
C MET A 239 16.93 -24.97 -2.25
N ALA A 240 16.51 -24.93 -3.51
CA ALA A 240 17.17 -24.14 -4.53
C ALA A 240 17.04 -22.62 -4.27
N VAL A 241 18.15 -21.89 -4.38
CA VAL A 241 18.20 -20.44 -4.11
C VAL A 241 17.51 -19.63 -5.21
N ASP A 242 17.70 -19.97 -6.48
CA ASP A 242 17.28 -19.15 -7.62
C ASP A 242 15.77 -18.87 -7.67
N PRO A 243 14.85 -19.82 -7.43
CA PRO A 243 13.42 -19.52 -7.41
C PRO A 243 13.02 -18.58 -6.26
N VAL A 244 13.65 -18.69 -5.09
CA VAL A 244 13.41 -17.78 -3.95
C VAL A 244 13.94 -16.38 -4.27
N VAL A 245 15.10 -16.27 -4.92
CA VAL A 245 15.63 -15.00 -5.43
C VAL A 245 14.69 -14.40 -6.49
N GLU A 246 14.10 -15.21 -7.38
CA GLU A 246 13.10 -14.74 -8.35
C GLU A 246 11.84 -14.20 -7.67
N ALA A 247 11.31 -14.90 -6.66
CA ALA A 247 10.18 -14.41 -5.86
C ALA A 247 10.47 -13.01 -5.27
N MET A 248 11.65 -12.84 -4.68
CA MET A 248 12.05 -11.55 -4.09
C MET A 248 12.31 -10.46 -5.13
N ASN A 249 12.84 -10.80 -6.30
CA ASN A 249 12.91 -9.87 -7.43
C ASN A 249 11.51 -9.37 -7.81
N ASN A 250 10.51 -10.25 -7.87
CA ASN A 250 9.12 -9.88 -8.21
C ASN A 250 8.48 -9.03 -7.09
N VAL A 251 8.77 -9.31 -5.81
CA VAL A 251 8.39 -8.44 -4.67
C VAL A 251 8.99 -7.03 -4.82
N ILE A 252 10.30 -6.92 -5.08
CA ILE A 252 11.00 -5.63 -5.22
C ILE A 252 10.52 -4.84 -6.46
N ASN A 253 10.13 -5.53 -7.54
CA ASN A 253 9.52 -4.92 -8.71
C ASN A 253 8.06 -4.46 -8.48
N GLY A 254 7.46 -4.78 -7.32
CA GLY A 254 6.11 -4.37 -6.93
C GLY A 254 4.99 -5.29 -7.41
N ASP A 255 5.30 -6.48 -7.93
CA ASP A 255 4.30 -7.43 -8.46
C ASP A 255 3.30 -7.89 -7.38
N TYR A 256 3.73 -7.91 -6.12
CA TYR A 256 2.92 -8.25 -4.93
C TYR A 256 2.53 -7.03 -4.08
N GLY A 257 2.59 -5.82 -4.66
CA GLY A 257 2.24 -4.59 -3.96
C GLY A 257 3.18 -4.30 -2.78
N GLU A 258 2.61 -3.90 -1.64
CA GLU A 258 3.37 -3.45 -0.48
C GLU A 258 3.61 -4.60 0.51
N VAL A 259 4.71 -5.32 0.31
CA VAL A 259 5.22 -6.34 1.25
C VAL A 259 6.15 -5.68 2.27
N HIS A 260 6.01 -6.04 3.54
CA HIS A 260 6.86 -5.54 4.64
C HIS A 260 7.85 -6.60 5.12
N SER A 261 7.47 -7.88 5.12
CA SER A 261 8.39 -8.98 5.36
C SER A 261 7.99 -10.29 4.68
N VAL A 262 8.99 -11.13 4.41
CA VAL A 262 8.84 -12.52 3.93
C VAL A 262 9.79 -13.40 4.73
N LEU A 263 9.29 -14.43 5.40
CA LEU A 263 10.13 -15.42 6.12
C LEU A 263 9.77 -16.84 5.67
N ILE A 264 10.79 -17.72 5.58
CA ILE A 264 10.63 -19.15 5.32
C ILE A 264 11.37 -19.93 6.41
N VAL A 265 10.63 -20.80 7.11
CA VAL A 265 11.18 -21.84 7.98
C VAL A 265 11.04 -23.17 7.26
N LYS A 266 12.11 -23.95 7.18
CA LYS A 266 12.16 -25.27 6.56
C LYS A 266 12.95 -26.21 7.46
N ASP A 267 12.43 -27.42 7.67
CA ASP A 267 13.04 -28.44 8.54
C ASP A 267 13.39 -27.96 9.95
N GLY A 268 12.57 -27.05 10.49
CA GLY A 268 12.74 -26.47 11.82
C GLY A 268 13.74 -25.31 11.91
N LYS A 269 14.40 -24.93 10.80
CA LYS A 269 15.36 -23.82 10.74
C LYS A 269 14.79 -22.62 9.99
N LEU A 270 15.13 -21.41 10.43
CA LEU A 270 14.84 -20.19 9.71
C LEU A 270 15.87 -20.02 8.58
N VAL A 271 15.43 -20.20 7.33
CA VAL A 271 16.35 -20.27 6.16
C VAL A 271 16.24 -19.08 5.22
N PHE A 272 15.19 -18.29 5.38
CA PHE A 272 15.01 -17.04 4.67
C PHE A 272 14.30 -16.01 5.56
N GLU A 273 14.80 -14.78 5.57
CA GLU A 273 14.06 -13.61 6.03
C GLU A 273 14.44 -12.40 5.17
N GLU A 274 13.46 -11.57 4.83
CA GLU A 274 13.68 -10.25 4.24
C GLU A 274 12.67 -9.25 4.82
N TYR A 275 13.10 -8.00 4.98
CA TYR A 275 12.30 -6.90 5.50
C TYR A 275 12.41 -5.72 4.54
N LEU A 276 11.27 -5.22 4.04
CA LEU A 276 11.22 -4.14 3.05
C LEU A 276 10.53 -2.91 3.62
N SER A 277 11.02 -1.73 3.25
CA SER A 277 10.44 -0.44 3.64
C SER A 277 9.01 -0.25 3.09
N GLY A 278 8.11 0.32 3.89
CA GLY A 278 6.71 0.50 3.50
C GLY A 278 5.94 1.49 4.38
N GLN A 279 4.64 1.63 4.12
CA GLN A 279 3.72 2.36 4.98
C GLN A 279 3.33 1.50 6.18
N TYR A 280 3.67 1.97 7.37
CA TYR A 280 3.16 1.38 8.60
C TYR A 280 1.75 1.88 8.92
N GLU A 281 1.09 1.18 9.84
CA GLU A 281 -0.21 1.57 10.35
C GLU A 281 -0.13 2.95 11.00
N GLY A 282 -0.98 3.88 10.55
CA GLY A 282 -0.89 5.31 10.88
C GLY A 282 -0.41 6.19 9.73
N GLY A 283 0.20 5.60 8.69
CA GLY A 283 0.67 6.30 7.49
C GLY A 283 2.12 6.80 7.56
N ASP A 284 2.91 6.29 8.50
CA ASP A 284 4.34 6.56 8.62
C ASP A 284 5.15 5.61 7.75
N PHE A 285 5.99 6.15 6.85
CA PHE A 285 6.95 5.34 6.11
C PHE A 285 8.03 4.80 7.06
N THR A 286 8.20 3.47 7.07
CA THR A 286 8.97 2.73 8.07
C THR A 286 9.96 1.79 7.37
N GLU A 287 11.20 1.77 7.85
CA GLU A 287 12.20 0.75 7.53
C GLU A 287 11.94 -0.46 8.43
N PHE A 288 11.22 -1.45 7.90
CA PHE A 288 10.87 -2.65 8.67
C PHE A 288 12.11 -3.51 8.96
N ASN A 289 12.06 -4.22 10.09
CA ASN A 289 13.09 -5.16 10.53
C ASN A 289 12.45 -6.26 11.39
N ARG A 290 13.23 -7.26 11.81
CA ARG A 290 12.77 -8.39 12.63
C ARG A 290 12.08 -8.00 13.94
N ASP A 291 12.42 -6.86 14.53
CA ASP A 291 11.84 -6.36 15.78
C ASP A 291 10.59 -5.48 15.57
N THR A 292 10.23 -5.19 14.33
CA THR A 292 9.05 -4.40 14.01
C THR A 292 7.78 -5.25 14.09
N MET A 293 6.98 -5.05 15.13
CA MET A 293 5.65 -5.66 15.25
C MET A 293 4.69 -5.19 14.14
N HIS A 294 3.81 -6.07 13.69
CA HIS A 294 2.73 -5.75 12.74
C HIS A 294 1.38 -6.13 13.36
N ASP A 295 0.30 -5.38 13.09
CA ASP A 295 -1.06 -5.87 13.33
C ASP A 295 -1.33 -7.07 12.44
N LEU A 296 -1.67 -8.20 13.06
CA LEU A 296 -1.87 -9.47 12.39
C LEU A 296 -3.27 -9.57 11.75
N ALA A 297 -4.17 -8.65 12.08
CA ALA A 297 -5.58 -8.69 11.76
C ALA A 297 -6.15 -10.11 12.03
N SER A 298 -6.92 -10.65 11.09
CA SER A 298 -7.55 -11.97 11.23
C SER A 298 -6.61 -13.19 11.36
N VAL A 299 -5.28 -13.06 11.26
CA VAL A 299 -4.35 -14.11 11.74
C VAL A 299 -4.53 -14.35 13.25
N THR A 300 -4.89 -13.30 14.02
CA THR A 300 -5.20 -13.38 15.46
C THR A 300 -6.18 -14.51 15.79
N LYS A 301 -7.17 -14.77 14.92
CA LYS A 301 -8.19 -15.81 15.12
C LYS A 301 -7.58 -17.20 15.34
N SER A 302 -6.52 -17.56 14.61
CA SER A 302 -5.86 -18.85 14.78
C SER A 302 -5.16 -18.98 16.15
N PHE A 303 -4.66 -17.89 16.73
CA PHE A 303 -4.17 -17.86 18.11
C PHE A 303 -5.33 -18.06 19.10
N THR A 304 -6.47 -17.40 18.91
CA THR A 304 -7.68 -17.53 19.76
C THR A 304 -8.22 -18.96 19.77
N SER A 305 -8.29 -19.61 18.60
CA SER A 305 -8.58 -21.04 18.46
C SER A 305 -7.59 -21.91 19.24
N THR A 306 -6.30 -21.57 19.20
CA THR A 306 -5.27 -22.26 19.98
C THR A 306 -5.49 -22.13 21.49
N LEU A 307 -5.89 -20.96 21.99
CA LEU A 307 -6.20 -20.75 23.41
C LEU A 307 -7.41 -21.57 23.87
N ILE A 308 -8.45 -21.71 23.05
CA ILE A 308 -9.57 -22.64 23.33
C ILE A 308 -9.05 -24.08 23.44
N GLY A 309 -8.18 -24.51 22.51
CA GLY A 309 -7.57 -25.84 22.57
C GLY A 309 -6.75 -26.09 23.83
N ILE A 310 -5.98 -25.09 24.27
CA ILE A 310 -5.22 -25.16 25.53
C ILE A 310 -6.17 -25.22 26.73
N ALA A 311 -7.20 -24.39 26.78
CA ALA A 311 -8.19 -24.40 27.85
C ALA A 311 -8.95 -25.74 27.95
N ILE A 312 -9.22 -26.40 26.81
CA ILE A 312 -9.77 -27.77 26.78
C ILE A 312 -8.75 -28.79 27.30
N ASN A 313 -7.50 -28.75 26.84
CA ASN A 313 -6.44 -29.66 27.31
C ASN A 313 -6.07 -29.46 28.79
N GLN A 314 -6.52 -28.39 29.43
CA GLN A 314 -6.30 -28.05 30.85
C GLN A 314 -7.60 -28.14 31.68
N ASP A 315 -8.64 -28.80 31.15
CA ASP A 315 -9.94 -29.05 31.80
C ASP A 315 -10.74 -27.80 32.23
N TYR A 316 -10.37 -26.59 31.77
CA TYR A 316 -11.15 -25.36 31.98
C TYR A 316 -12.43 -25.32 31.13
N ILE A 317 -12.38 -25.96 29.96
CA ILE A 317 -13.51 -26.15 29.04
C ILE A 317 -13.59 -27.66 28.80
N LYS A 318 -14.78 -28.24 28.88
CA LYS A 318 -14.94 -29.70 28.77
C LYS A 318 -14.68 -30.18 27.35
N ASP A 319 -15.39 -29.62 26.37
CA ASP A 319 -15.25 -29.98 24.95
C ASP A 319 -15.89 -28.94 24.01
N VAL A 320 -15.58 -29.01 22.72
CA VAL A 320 -16.08 -28.04 21.72
C VAL A 320 -17.61 -28.08 21.50
N ASN A 321 -18.33 -29.08 22.02
CA ASN A 321 -19.78 -29.19 21.88
C ASN A 321 -20.53 -28.51 23.03
N GLU A 322 -19.84 -27.94 24.02
CA GLU A 322 -20.47 -27.09 25.03
C GLU A 322 -21.14 -25.87 24.38
N SER A 323 -22.31 -25.50 24.93
CA SER A 323 -23.05 -24.33 24.49
C SER A 323 -22.26 -23.06 24.81
N ALA A 324 -21.98 -22.25 23.79
CA ALA A 324 -21.27 -20.99 23.95
C ALA A 324 -22.04 -20.04 24.89
N TYR A 325 -23.37 -20.05 24.84
CA TYR A 325 -24.22 -19.19 25.68
C TYR A 325 -24.24 -19.60 27.16
N ALA A 326 -23.84 -20.84 27.52
CA ALA A 326 -23.79 -21.29 28.91
C ALA A 326 -22.70 -20.59 29.74
N PHE A 327 -21.66 -20.04 29.11
CA PHE A 327 -20.60 -19.27 29.77
C PHE A 327 -21.03 -17.83 30.16
N PHE A 328 -22.27 -17.45 29.85
CA PHE A 328 -22.79 -16.09 29.97
C PHE A 328 -24.06 -15.99 30.84
N PRO A 329 -24.06 -16.52 32.08
CA PRO A 329 -25.27 -16.53 32.93
C PRO A 329 -25.79 -15.14 33.29
N GLU A 330 -24.95 -14.09 33.27
CA GLU A 330 -25.41 -12.71 33.48
C GLU A 330 -26.25 -12.16 32.31
N PHE A 331 -26.23 -12.83 31.15
CA PHE A 331 -26.98 -12.47 29.94
C PHE A 331 -28.12 -13.46 29.64
N ASP A 332 -28.64 -14.16 30.67
CA ASP A 332 -29.68 -15.18 30.53
C ASP A 332 -30.93 -14.67 29.78
N SER A 333 -31.29 -13.39 29.95
CA SER A 333 -32.40 -12.73 29.24
C SER A 333 -32.21 -12.58 27.72
N LEU A 334 -31.00 -12.81 27.18
CA LEU A 334 -30.71 -12.82 25.75
C LEU A 334 -30.72 -14.24 25.14
N ARG A 335 -30.84 -15.28 25.97
CA ARG A 335 -30.85 -16.68 25.54
C ARG A 335 -32.18 -17.07 24.91
N THR A 336 -32.12 -18.00 23.97
CA THR A 336 -33.26 -18.64 23.33
C THR A 336 -32.91 -20.11 23.07
N PRO A 337 -33.91 -20.99 22.86
CA PRO A 337 -33.66 -22.39 22.52
C PRO A 337 -32.76 -22.60 21.30
N ASP A 338 -32.66 -21.62 20.38
CA ASP A 338 -31.76 -21.69 19.22
C ASP A 338 -30.37 -21.15 19.51
N LYS A 339 -30.24 -20.11 20.35
CA LYS A 339 -28.93 -19.62 20.82
C LYS A 339 -28.22 -20.64 21.69
N ASP A 340 -28.96 -21.37 22.52
CA ASP A 340 -28.41 -22.44 23.37
C ASP A 340 -27.82 -23.62 22.55
N LYS A 341 -28.22 -23.79 21.28
CA LYS A 341 -27.62 -24.76 20.34
C LYS A 341 -26.30 -24.28 19.70
N ILE A 342 -25.91 -23.02 19.88
CA ILE A 342 -24.64 -22.50 19.39
C ILE A 342 -23.54 -23.03 20.30
N THR A 343 -22.67 -23.88 19.77
CA THR A 343 -21.56 -24.47 20.51
C THR A 343 -20.25 -23.74 20.25
N ILE A 344 -19.24 -23.98 21.08
CA ILE A 344 -17.85 -23.53 20.83
C ILE A 344 -17.39 -23.95 19.42
N LYS A 345 -17.72 -25.17 18.98
CA LYS A 345 -17.44 -25.68 17.63
C LYS A 345 -18.06 -24.80 16.56
N HIS A 346 -19.33 -24.41 16.69
CA HIS A 346 -20.01 -23.55 15.73
C HIS A 346 -19.38 -22.15 15.62
N LEU A 347 -18.78 -21.63 16.70
CA LEU A 347 -18.00 -20.39 16.67
C LEU A 347 -16.64 -20.59 15.98
N LEU A 348 -15.95 -21.70 16.25
CA LEU A 348 -14.65 -22.05 15.65
C LEU A 348 -14.74 -22.29 14.13
N THR A 349 -15.83 -22.92 13.65
CA THR A 349 -16.06 -23.22 12.24
C THR A 349 -16.77 -22.11 11.46
N MET A 350 -17.08 -20.96 12.09
CA MET A 350 -17.83 -19.85 11.49
C MET A 350 -19.24 -20.26 11.02
N THR A 351 -19.91 -21.12 11.77
CA THR A 351 -21.26 -21.65 11.48
C THR A 351 -22.25 -21.45 12.62
N SER A 352 -22.09 -20.40 13.43
CA SER A 352 -22.99 -20.09 14.55
C SER A 352 -24.43 -19.79 14.15
N GLY A 353 -24.65 -19.39 12.89
CA GLY A 353 -25.97 -18.96 12.41
C GLY A 353 -26.43 -17.58 12.92
N LEU A 354 -25.60 -16.91 13.73
CA LEU A 354 -25.84 -15.54 14.16
C LEU A 354 -25.76 -14.57 12.98
N GLU A 355 -26.69 -13.61 12.95
CA GLU A 355 -26.63 -12.43 12.08
C GLU A 355 -25.31 -11.67 12.28
N TRP A 356 -24.53 -11.50 11.21
CA TRP A 356 -23.26 -10.77 11.26
C TRP A 356 -22.82 -10.24 9.89
N ASP A 357 -22.82 -8.93 9.70
CA ASP A 357 -22.30 -8.27 8.50
C ASP A 357 -20.88 -7.73 8.72
N GLU A 358 -19.88 -8.60 8.50
CA GLU A 358 -18.46 -8.23 8.44
C GLU A 358 -17.88 -8.34 7.03
N SER A 359 -18.38 -9.31 6.25
CA SER A 359 -17.85 -9.64 4.92
C SER A 359 -18.68 -9.11 3.75
N ILE A 360 -19.87 -8.56 3.99
CA ILE A 360 -20.75 -8.04 2.93
C ILE A 360 -20.51 -6.55 2.73
N ARG A 361 -20.42 -5.77 3.82
CA ARG A 361 -20.10 -4.34 3.78
C ARG A 361 -18.60 -4.08 4.01
N PRO A 362 -18.00 -3.08 3.31
CA PRO A 362 -16.65 -2.62 3.63
C PRO A 362 -16.51 -2.20 5.09
N TYR A 363 -15.33 -2.38 5.70
CA TYR A 363 -15.06 -1.96 7.08
C TYR A 363 -15.23 -0.45 7.34
N SER A 364 -15.23 0.37 6.29
CA SER A 364 -15.51 1.81 6.35
C SER A 364 -17.01 2.16 6.40
N ASP A 365 -17.89 1.19 6.16
CA ASP A 365 -19.33 1.36 6.31
C ASP A 365 -19.72 1.25 7.80
N LYS A 366 -20.39 2.27 8.33
CA LYS A 366 -20.85 2.33 9.73
C LYS A 366 -21.84 1.23 10.11
N ARG A 367 -22.37 0.48 9.13
CA ARG A 367 -23.28 -0.67 9.31
C ARG A 367 -22.56 -2.01 9.27
N ASN A 368 -21.22 -2.03 9.16
CA ASN A 368 -20.42 -3.24 9.34
C ASN A 368 -20.38 -3.58 10.84
N ASP A 369 -20.77 -4.79 11.22
CA ASP A 369 -20.95 -5.19 12.62
C ASP A 369 -19.63 -5.27 13.39
N LEU A 370 -18.52 -5.62 12.72
CA LEU A 370 -17.20 -5.55 13.34
C LEU A 370 -16.80 -4.09 13.60
N GLY A 371 -17.11 -3.18 12.68
CA GLY A 371 -16.90 -1.73 12.88
C GLY A 371 -17.76 -1.16 14.00
N GLN A 372 -19.03 -1.59 14.10
CA GLN A 372 -19.94 -1.19 15.19
C GLN A 372 -19.48 -1.68 16.56
N LEU A 373 -18.81 -2.84 16.62
CA LEU A 373 -18.30 -3.44 17.86
C LEU A 373 -17.36 -2.49 18.63
N PHE A 374 -16.48 -1.76 17.93
CA PHE A 374 -15.59 -0.75 18.52
C PHE A 374 -16.30 0.45 19.13
N SER A 375 -17.58 0.66 18.82
CA SER A 375 -18.40 1.75 19.38
C SER A 375 -19.31 1.30 20.53
N GLN A 376 -19.27 0.02 20.93
CA GLN A 376 -20.11 -0.50 22.01
C GLN A 376 -19.44 -0.31 23.38
N SER A 377 -20.22 0.06 24.39
CA SER A 377 -19.76 0.04 25.79
C SER A 377 -19.60 -1.40 26.32
N ASP A 378 -20.42 -2.32 25.83
CA ASP A 378 -20.39 -3.75 26.13
C ASP A 378 -20.39 -4.55 24.81
N PRO A 379 -19.20 -4.86 24.25
CA PRO A 379 -19.09 -5.57 22.97
C PRO A 379 -19.62 -7.00 23.04
N ILE A 380 -19.51 -7.66 24.21
CA ILE A 380 -19.95 -9.04 24.40
C ILE A 380 -21.47 -9.10 24.37
N LYS A 381 -22.16 -8.24 25.12
CA LYS A 381 -23.62 -8.11 25.07
C LYS A 381 -24.13 -7.77 23.68
N TYR A 382 -23.44 -6.89 22.95
CA TYR A 382 -23.80 -6.59 21.56
C TYR A 382 -23.79 -7.85 20.68
N ILE A 383 -22.73 -8.67 20.74
CA ILE A 383 -22.67 -9.93 19.98
C ILE A 383 -23.75 -10.91 20.45
N LEU A 384 -23.92 -11.10 21.77
CA LEU A 384 -24.93 -12.00 22.33
C LEU A 384 -26.37 -11.57 22.00
N SER A 385 -26.60 -10.29 21.75
CA SER A 385 -27.92 -9.73 21.38
C SER A 385 -28.34 -10.06 19.94
N LYS A 386 -27.40 -10.39 19.04
CA LYS A 386 -27.67 -10.70 17.62
C LYS A 386 -28.71 -11.80 17.45
N SER A 387 -29.47 -11.71 16.36
CA SER A 387 -30.47 -12.70 15.99
C SER A 387 -29.80 -13.98 15.45
N VAL A 388 -30.54 -15.10 15.45
CA VAL A 388 -30.13 -16.34 14.77
C VAL A 388 -30.92 -16.41 13.45
N GLU A 389 -30.23 -16.28 12.32
CA GLU A 389 -30.86 -16.30 10.99
C GLU A 389 -31.00 -17.71 10.43
N THR A 390 -30.07 -18.61 10.79
CA THR A 390 -30.00 -19.99 10.29
C THR A 390 -29.64 -20.93 11.44
N PRO A 391 -30.12 -22.18 11.47
CA PRO A 391 -29.71 -23.15 12.48
C PRO A 391 -28.18 -23.29 12.58
N PRO A 392 -27.62 -23.41 13.81
CA PRO A 392 -26.18 -23.56 13.98
C PRO A 392 -25.65 -24.82 13.29
N GLY A 393 -24.55 -24.67 12.55
CA GLY A 393 -23.93 -25.73 11.74
C GLY A 393 -24.29 -25.68 10.24
N GLU A 394 -25.41 -25.08 9.84
CA GLU A 394 -25.90 -25.18 8.45
C GLU A 394 -25.21 -24.25 7.45
N ARG A 395 -24.85 -23.02 7.87
CA ARG A 395 -24.32 -21.97 6.97
C ARG A 395 -23.00 -21.41 7.49
N PHE A 396 -22.00 -21.35 6.61
CA PHE A 396 -20.78 -20.59 6.83
C PHE A 396 -21.02 -19.09 6.67
N LEU A 397 -20.70 -18.31 7.70
CA LEU A 397 -20.70 -16.85 7.69
C LEU A 397 -19.49 -16.37 8.50
N TYR A 398 -18.55 -15.69 7.84
CA TYR A 398 -17.31 -15.24 8.47
C TYR A 398 -17.61 -14.19 9.55
N ASN A 399 -17.34 -14.52 10.82
CA ASN A 399 -17.87 -13.81 11.98
C ASN A 399 -16.81 -13.57 13.07
N GLY A 400 -16.24 -12.36 13.08
CA GLY A 400 -15.34 -11.88 14.11
C GLY A 400 -16.02 -11.72 15.47
N GLY A 401 -17.30 -11.36 15.53
CA GLY A 401 -18.09 -11.32 16.77
C GLY A 401 -18.08 -12.67 17.51
N GLY A 402 -18.39 -13.75 16.79
CA GLY A 402 -18.32 -15.11 17.33
C GLY A 402 -16.91 -15.52 17.77
N THR A 403 -15.86 -14.94 17.17
CA THR A 403 -14.49 -15.12 17.65
C THR A 403 -14.22 -14.35 18.94
N ASN A 404 -14.79 -13.15 19.13
CA ASN A 404 -14.69 -12.41 20.38
C ASN A 404 -15.43 -13.11 21.53
N LEU A 405 -16.53 -13.83 21.25
CA LEU A 405 -17.14 -14.73 22.24
C LEU A 405 -16.20 -15.87 22.66
N LEU A 406 -15.38 -16.43 21.76
CA LEU A 406 -14.41 -17.46 22.14
C LEU A 406 -13.35 -16.92 23.11
N GLY A 407 -12.84 -15.70 22.90
CA GLY A 407 -11.92 -15.06 23.86
C GLY A 407 -12.55 -14.87 25.23
N GLU A 408 -13.79 -14.39 25.26
CA GLU A 408 -14.52 -14.20 26.51
C GLU A 408 -14.88 -15.53 27.19
N ILE A 409 -15.15 -16.60 26.43
CA ILE A 409 -15.29 -17.96 26.97
C ILE A 409 -13.98 -18.41 27.64
N VAL A 410 -12.81 -18.18 27.03
CA VAL A 410 -11.50 -18.44 27.67
C VAL A 410 -11.37 -17.63 28.97
N ARG A 411 -11.75 -16.34 28.96
CA ARG A 411 -11.69 -15.47 30.14
C ARG A 411 -12.58 -15.99 31.28
N LYS A 412 -13.80 -16.41 30.96
CA LYS A 412 -14.79 -16.96 31.90
C LYS A 412 -14.37 -18.32 32.47
N ALA A 413 -13.87 -19.21 31.62
CA ALA A 413 -13.47 -20.56 31.99
C ALA A 413 -12.20 -20.59 32.85
N THR A 414 -11.21 -19.74 32.52
CA THR A 414 -9.91 -19.70 33.23
C THR A 414 -9.89 -18.73 34.42
N GLY A 415 -10.79 -17.75 34.44
CA GLY A 415 -10.77 -16.64 35.41
C GLY A 415 -9.67 -15.59 35.16
N LEU A 416 -8.88 -15.73 34.10
CA LEU A 416 -7.76 -14.86 33.73
C LEU A 416 -8.11 -13.99 32.53
N CYS A 417 -7.51 -12.80 32.42
CA CYS A 417 -7.62 -12.01 31.20
C CYS A 417 -6.96 -12.75 30.02
N VAL A 418 -7.51 -12.65 28.81
CA VAL A 418 -7.06 -13.50 27.68
C VAL A 418 -5.60 -13.24 27.31
N ASN A 419 -5.14 -12.00 27.45
CA ASN A 419 -3.73 -11.62 27.30
C ASN A 419 -2.80 -12.28 28.34
N GLU A 420 -3.27 -12.55 29.56
CA GLU A 420 -2.51 -13.22 30.64
C GLU A 420 -2.49 -14.73 30.48
N PHE A 421 -3.63 -15.33 30.11
CA PHE A 421 -3.70 -16.74 29.75
C PHE A 421 -2.84 -17.04 28.52
N ALA A 422 -2.92 -16.20 27.47
CA ALA A 422 -2.04 -16.31 26.32
C ALA A 422 -0.56 -16.15 26.68
N LYS A 423 -0.23 -15.20 27.58
CA LYS A 423 1.15 -15.02 28.08
C LYS A 423 1.72 -16.30 28.67
N SER A 424 0.98 -16.89 29.62
CA SER A 424 1.45 -18.00 30.44
C SER A 424 1.39 -19.34 29.70
N ALA A 425 0.33 -19.57 28.92
CA ALA A 425 0.04 -20.86 28.33
C ALA A 425 0.53 -21.03 26.88
N LEU A 426 0.78 -19.94 26.14
CA LEU A 426 1.22 -19.99 24.74
C LEU A 426 2.49 -19.17 24.45
N PHE A 427 2.52 -17.87 24.78
CA PHE A 427 3.60 -16.98 24.37
C PHE A 427 4.92 -17.21 25.12
N SER A 428 4.92 -17.29 26.45
CA SER A 428 6.14 -17.56 27.22
C SER A 428 6.73 -18.95 26.90
N PRO A 429 5.92 -20.03 26.74
CA PRO A 429 6.42 -21.32 26.24
C PRO A 429 7.02 -21.31 24.83
N LEU A 430 6.73 -20.30 24.00
CA LEU A 430 7.32 -20.09 22.66
C LEU A 430 8.47 -19.04 22.67
N GLY A 431 8.87 -18.52 23.82
CA GLY A 431 9.84 -17.42 23.90
C GLY A 431 9.35 -16.13 23.22
N ILE A 432 8.03 -15.92 23.14
CA ILE A 432 7.43 -14.68 22.62
C ILE A 432 7.30 -13.71 23.80
N THR A 433 8.22 -12.75 23.88
CA THR A 433 8.43 -11.87 25.03
C THR A 433 7.82 -10.48 24.89
N ASP A 434 7.70 -9.97 23.66
CA ASP A 434 6.99 -8.72 23.34
C ASP A 434 5.84 -8.98 22.36
N TYR A 435 4.68 -8.43 22.69
CA TYR A 435 3.45 -8.48 21.90
C TYR A 435 2.51 -7.39 22.39
N ARG A 436 1.59 -6.97 21.52
CA ARG A 436 0.48 -6.08 21.92
C ARG A 436 -0.83 -6.70 21.52
N TRP A 437 -1.84 -6.61 22.40
CA TRP A 437 -3.20 -7.03 22.07
C TRP A 437 -4.15 -5.87 22.36
N TYR A 438 -4.92 -5.45 21.37
CA TYR A 438 -5.94 -4.41 21.56
C TYR A 438 -7.01 -4.89 22.56
N MET A 439 -7.37 -4.00 23.48
CA MET A 439 -8.40 -4.22 24.50
C MET A 439 -9.59 -3.29 24.21
N PHE A 440 -10.79 -3.84 24.21
CA PHE A 440 -12.03 -3.10 24.33
C PHE A 440 -12.22 -2.61 25.79
N PRO A 441 -13.23 -1.75 26.07
CA PRO A 441 -13.64 -1.45 27.44
C PRO A 441 -13.97 -2.70 28.26
N HIS A 442 -13.90 -2.56 29.60
CA HIS A 442 -14.21 -3.63 30.57
C HIS A 442 -13.33 -4.89 30.44
N ASP A 443 -12.05 -4.70 30.13
CA ASP A 443 -11.01 -5.75 30.07
C ASP A 443 -11.28 -6.89 29.05
N VAL A 444 -12.13 -6.63 28.05
CA VAL A 444 -12.40 -7.57 26.96
C VAL A 444 -11.32 -7.46 25.88
N THR A 445 -10.54 -8.53 25.66
CA THR A 445 -9.52 -8.57 24.61
C THR A 445 -10.13 -8.70 23.21
N TYR A 446 -9.64 -7.93 22.22
CA TYR A 446 -10.08 -8.02 20.82
C TYR A 446 -9.41 -9.20 20.10
N VAL A 447 -9.88 -10.40 20.43
CA VAL A 447 -9.31 -11.68 19.97
C VAL A 447 -9.67 -12.05 18.53
N SER A 448 -10.54 -11.31 17.85
CA SER A 448 -10.84 -11.56 16.43
C SER A 448 -9.87 -10.88 15.46
N GLY A 449 -9.01 -9.98 15.94
CA GLY A 449 -8.10 -9.25 15.06
C GLY A 449 -7.02 -8.37 15.69
N GLY A 450 -6.96 -8.20 17.01
CA GLY A 450 -6.16 -7.14 17.64
C GLY A 450 -4.75 -7.50 18.10
N LEU A 451 -4.20 -8.66 17.74
CA LEU A 451 -2.86 -9.07 18.15
C LEU A 451 -1.82 -8.45 17.21
N LYS A 452 -0.71 -7.97 17.80
CA LYS A 452 0.52 -7.58 17.11
C LYS A 452 1.67 -8.46 17.55
N LEU A 453 2.43 -8.99 16.58
CA LEU A 453 3.66 -9.76 16.79
C LEU A 453 4.75 -9.34 15.81
N ARG A 454 5.98 -9.72 16.12
CA ARG A 454 7.11 -9.70 15.18
C ARG A 454 7.00 -10.85 14.16
N PRO A 455 7.52 -10.71 12.93
CA PRO A 455 7.42 -11.78 11.92
C PRO A 455 8.08 -13.10 12.35
N ARG A 456 9.19 -13.07 13.10
CA ARG A 456 9.81 -14.29 13.65
C ARG A 456 8.93 -14.99 14.69
N ASP A 457 8.19 -14.25 15.52
CA ASP A 457 7.25 -14.83 16.50
C ASP A 457 6.00 -15.42 15.83
N MET A 458 5.54 -14.83 14.72
CA MET A 458 4.54 -15.46 13.84
C MET A 458 5.03 -16.81 13.29
N ALA A 459 6.31 -16.90 12.89
CA ALA A 459 6.90 -18.14 12.38
C ALA A 459 6.97 -19.24 13.45
N LYS A 460 7.22 -18.88 14.73
CA LYS A 460 7.19 -19.82 15.86
C LYS A 460 5.81 -20.43 16.04
N PHE A 461 4.76 -19.62 15.97
CA PHE A 461 3.38 -20.11 16.03
C PHE A 461 3.02 -21.05 14.86
N GLY A 462 3.45 -20.72 13.63
CA GLY A 462 3.30 -21.64 12.49
C GLY A 462 4.06 -22.96 12.70
N SER A 463 5.26 -22.89 13.27
CA SER A 463 6.11 -24.06 13.50
C SER A 463 5.60 -24.94 14.64
N LEU A 464 4.94 -24.35 15.64
CA LEU A 464 4.21 -25.09 16.66
C LEU A 464 3.14 -26.00 16.02
N PHE A 465 2.37 -25.49 15.05
CA PHE A 465 1.40 -26.32 14.32
C PHE A 465 2.08 -27.35 13.41
N LEU A 466 3.15 -26.97 12.70
CA LEU A 466 3.94 -27.89 11.86
C LEU A 466 4.44 -29.10 12.66
N GLN A 467 4.97 -28.85 13.87
CA GLN A 467 5.47 -29.86 14.81
C GLN A 467 4.37 -30.48 15.69
N LYS A 468 3.12 -30.46 15.24
CA LYS A 468 1.96 -31.09 15.94
C LYS A 468 1.83 -30.68 17.41
N GLY A 469 2.14 -29.42 17.70
CA GLY A 469 2.01 -28.80 19.01
C GLY A 469 3.22 -28.92 19.92
N VAL A 470 4.36 -29.39 19.41
CA VAL A 470 5.65 -29.39 20.11
C VAL A 470 6.44 -28.13 19.75
N TRP A 471 7.09 -27.52 20.74
CA TRP A 471 8.14 -26.51 20.54
C TRP A 471 9.31 -26.86 21.47
N ARG A 472 10.54 -26.90 20.93
CA ARG A 472 11.79 -27.18 21.68
C ARG A 472 11.66 -28.39 22.63
N GLY A 473 10.98 -29.45 22.18
CA GLY A 473 10.77 -30.70 22.94
C GLY A 473 9.61 -30.68 23.96
N LYS A 474 8.93 -29.54 24.15
CA LYS A 474 7.77 -29.40 25.03
C LYS A 474 6.46 -29.39 24.23
N GLN A 475 5.50 -30.22 24.61
CA GLN A 475 4.13 -30.13 24.10
C GLN A 475 3.45 -28.89 24.71
N ILE A 476 3.02 -27.93 23.88
CA ILE A 476 2.30 -26.71 24.31
C ILE A 476 0.80 -26.85 24.01
N ILE A 477 0.46 -27.37 22.82
CA ILE A 477 -0.91 -27.71 22.42
C ILE A 477 -0.96 -29.18 22.04
N SER A 478 -2.06 -29.89 22.30
CA SER A 478 -2.12 -31.32 21.96
C SER A 478 -2.10 -31.56 20.44
N ALA A 479 -1.45 -32.64 20.00
CA ALA A 479 -1.44 -33.04 18.59
C ALA A 479 -2.86 -33.27 18.04
N ALA A 480 -3.78 -33.78 18.87
CA ALA A 480 -5.18 -33.93 18.55
C ALA A 480 -5.89 -32.59 18.30
N TRP A 481 -5.52 -31.52 19.03
CA TRP A 481 -6.04 -30.18 18.73
C TRP A 481 -5.52 -29.65 17.40
N VAL A 482 -4.23 -29.86 17.08
CA VAL A 482 -3.68 -29.44 15.77
C VAL A 482 -4.40 -30.16 14.62
N GLU A 483 -4.65 -31.46 14.75
CA GLU A 483 -5.39 -32.24 13.75
C GLU A 483 -6.83 -31.73 13.58
N GLU A 484 -7.62 -31.68 14.65
CA GLU A 484 -9.01 -31.23 14.56
C GLU A 484 -9.11 -29.75 14.14
N ALA A 485 -8.17 -28.88 14.53
CA ALA A 485 -8.19 -27.47 14.14
C ALA A 485 -7.86 -27.24 12.66
N THR A 486 -7.09 -28.14 12.02
CA THR A 486 -6.66 -28.04 10.62
C THR A 486 -7.41 -29.01 9.68
N LYS A 487 -8.46 -29.64 10.21
CA LYS A 487 -9.42 -30.51 9.51
C LYS A 487 -10.45 -29.70 8.72
N SER A 488 -10.81 -30.18 7.54
CA SER A 488 -11.83 -29.54 6.70
C SER A 488 -13.24 -29.90 7.20
N TYR A 489 -13.89 -29.00 7.96
CA TYR A 489 -15.32 -29.17 8.30
C TYR A 489 -16.24 -28.53 7.26
N ILE A 490 -15.86 -27.36 6.76
CA ILE A 490 -16.67 -26.57 5.84
C ILE A 490 -15.97 -26.50 4.49
N SER A 491 -16.67 -26.88 3.43
CA SER A 491 -16.24 -26.63 2.05
C SER A 491 -16.81 -25.29 1.56
N ILE A 492 -15.95 -24.42 1.04
CA ILE A 492 -16.28 -23.08 0.56
C ILE A 492 -15.98 -23.02 -0.95
N PRO A 493 -16.85 -22.40 -1.77
CA PRO A 493 -16.62 -22.25 -3.20
C PRO A 493 -15.24 -21.66 -3.55
N LYS A 494 -14.68 -22.09 -4.70
CA LYS A 494 -13.30 -21.81 -5.15
C LYS A 494 -12.21 -22.48 -4.30
N ALA A 495 -12.39 -23.78 -4.03
CA ALA A 495 -11.37 -24.69 -3.48
C ALA A 495 -10.72 -24.22 -2.16
N ARG A 496 -11.55 -23.73 -1.22
CA ARG A 496 -11.11 -23.41 0.15
C ARG A 496 -11.92 -24.24 1.11
N SER A 497 -11.26 -24.88 2.07
CA SER A 497 -11.94 -25.46 3.23
C SER A 497 -11.68 -24.61 4.48
N TYR A 498 -12.46 -24.81 5.53
CA TYR A 498 -12.29 -24.14 6.82
C TYR A 498 -12.29 -25.14 7.98
N GLY A 499 -11.34 -24.95 8.89
CA GLY A 499 -11.17 -25.69 10.14
C GLY A 499 -11.61 -24.87 11.36
N TYR A 500 -10.95 -25.07 12.51
CA TYR A 500 -11.13 -24.23 13.69
C TYR A 500 -10.29 -22.95 13.55
N GLN A 501 -10.86 -21.98 12.84
CA GLN A 501 -10.24 -20.68 12.54
C GLN A 501 -8.93 -20.76 11.72
N TRP A 502 -8.82 -21.80 10.90
CA TRP A 502 -7.77 -21.99 9.88
C TRP A 502 -8.40 -22.13 8.50
N TRP A 503 -7.88 -21.43 7.51
CA TRP A 503 -8.18 -21.71 6.10
C TRP A 503 -7.36 -22.92 5.65
N ILE A 504 -7.95 -23.79 4.85
CA ILE A 504 -7.30 -25.01 4.35
C ILE A 504 -7.30 -24.96 2.82
N LYS A 505 -6.14 -25.25 2.23
CA LYS A 505 -5.93 -25.24 0.77
C LYS A 505 -5.02 -26.38 0.35
N GLU A 506 -5.27 -26.90 -0.82
CA GLU A 506 -4.41 -27.87 -1.49
C GLU A 506 -3.85 -27.24 -2.77
N TYR A 507 -2.54 -27.36 -2.96
CA TYR A 507 -1.84 -26.93 -4.16
C TYR A 507 -1.39 -28.14 -4.97
N LYS A 508 -1.15 -27.92 -6.26
CA LYS A 508 -0.43 -28.87 -7.10
C LYS A 508 0.70 -28.13 -7.81
N VAL A 509 1.92 -28.63 -7.64
CA VAL A 509 3.14 -28.12 -8.29
C VAL A 509 3.79 -29.30 -8.99
N GLY A 510 3.90 -29.23 -10.32
CA GLY A 510 4.22 -30.41 -11.13
C GLY A 510 3.22 -31.55 -10.89
N ASN A 511 3.72 -32.71 -10.46
CA ASN A 511 2.89 -33.86 -10.08
C ASN A 511 2.58 -33.94 -8.57
N THR A 512 3.25 -33.14 -7.74
CA THR A 512 3.15 -33.20 -6.28
C THR A 512 1.99 -32.34 -5.78
N ALA A 513 1.17 -32.91 -4.90
CA ALA A 513 0.12 -32.18 -4.19
C ALA A 513 0.64 -31.77 -2.79
N PHE A 514 0.33 -30.54 -2.38
CA PHE A 514 0.71 -30.01 -1.07
C PHE A 514 -0.54 -29.55 -0.32
N ARG A 515 -0.88 -30.21 0.78
CA ARG A 515 -1.86 -29.72 1.74
C ARG A 515 -1.24 -28.61 2.57
N SER A 516 -2.02 -27.55 2.80
CA SER A 516 -1.62 -26.43 3.64
C SER A 516 -2.79 -25.93 4.47
N TYR A 517 -2.46 -25.34 5.62
CA TYR A 517 -3.39 -24.54 6.40
C TYR A 517 -2.79 -23.16 6.70
N VAL A 518 -3.67 -22.17 6.77
CA VAL A 518 -3.33 -20.76 6.63
C VAL A 518 -4.12 -19.90 7.63
N ALA A 519 -3.39 -19.17 8.47
CA ALA A 519 -3.91 -18.01 9.17
C ALA A 519 -3.76 -16.81 8.22
N LEU A 520 -4.81 -16.03 8.02
CA LEU A 520 -4.83 -14.96 7.01
C LEU A 520 -5.53 -13.70 7.53
N GLY A 521 -4.80 -12.59 7.50
CA GLY A 521 -5.24 -11.26 7.89
C GLY A 521 -5.55 -10.36 6.71
N ARG A 522 -6.24 -9.24 6.99
CA ARG A 522 -6.36 -8.10 6.08
C ARG A 522 -4.96 -7.47 5.92
N GLY A 523 -4.68 -6.81 4.80
CA GLY A 523 -3.36 -6.21 4.53
C GLY A 523 -2.34 -7.18 3.94
N GLY A 524 -2.59 -8.50 3.99
CA GLY A 524 -1.67 -9.52 3.48
C GLY A 524 -0.88 -10.27 4.56
N GLN A 525 -1.13 -9.96 5.83
CA GLN A 525 -0.63 -10.72 6.98
C GLN A 525 -0.97 -12.20 6.82
N MET A 526 0.03 -13.09 6.85
CA MET A 526 -0.18 -14.53 6.65
C MET A 526 0.80 -15.36 7.47
N ILE A 527 0.28 -16.44 8.07
CA ILE A 527 1.08 -17.58 8.53
C ILE A 527 0.56 -18.78 7.76
N ARG A 528 1.43 -19.44 7.01
CA ARG A 528 1.12 -20.64 6.25
C ARG A 528 1.98 -21.78 6.72
N VAL A 529 1.36 -22.93 6.91
CA VAL A 529 2.06 -24.18 7.22
C VAL A 529 1.78 -25.19 6.11
N ILE A 530 2.84 -25.86 5.65
CA ILE A 530 2.80 -26.85 4.57
C ILE A 530 3.50 -28.12 5.09
N PRO A 531 2.77 -29.03 5.76
CA PRO A 531 3.37 -30.22 6.37
C PRO A 531 4.12 -31.11 5.38
N ASP A 532 3.58 -31.27 4.17
CA ASP A 532 4.18 -32.12 3.12
C ASP A 532 5.53 -31.58 2.60
N ALA A 533 5.81 -30.29 2.83
CA ALA A 533 7.09 -29.64 2.54
C ALA A 533 7.93 -29.37 3.81
N ASN A 534 7.46 -29.80 4.99
CA ASN A 534 8.02 -29.48 6.30
C ASN A 534 8.35 -27.98 6.50
N MET A 535 7.41 -27.12 6.07
CA MET A 535 7.66 -25.69 5.86
C MET A 535 6.62 -24.79 6.55
N VAL A 536 7.08 -23.63 7.02
CA VAL A 536 6.25 -22.47 7.39
C VAL A 536 6.67 -21.26 6.57
N ILE A 537 5.70 -20.50 6.07
CA ILE A 537 5.95 -19.24 5.35
C ILE A 537 5.15 -18.13 6.04
N VAL A 538 5.80 -17.01 6.34
CA VAL A 538 5.19 -15.82 6.94
C VAL A 538 5.29 -14.64 6.00
N PHE A 539 4.23 -13.84 5.95
CA PHE A 539 4.19 -12.54 5.29
C PHE A 539 3.62 -11.48 6.22
N THR A 540 4.18 -10.29 6.17
CA THR A 540 3.54 -9.06 6.63
C THR A 540 3.50 -8.03 5.50
N ALA A 541 2.45 -7.21 5.42
CA ALA A 541 2.19 -6.36 4.26
C ALA A 541 1.20 -5.21 4.53
N GLY A 542 1.29 -4.16 3.71
CA GLY A 542 0.43 -2.97 3.69
C GLY A 542 -0.71 -3.02 2.66
N ASN A 543 -1.00 -4.19 2.08
CA ASN A 543 -1.93 -4.41 0.97
C ASN A 543 -3.42 -4.33 1.38
N TYR A 544 -3.82 -3.20 1.97
CA TYR A 544 -5.15 -2.97 2.57
C TYR A 544 -6.27 -2.64 1.57
N GLU A 545 -5.91 -2.07 0.41
CA GLU A 545 -6.82 -1.66 -0.66
C GLU A 545 -6.94 -2.71 -1.78
N LYS A 546 -5.80 -3.29 -2.20
CA LYS A 546 -5.74 -4.37 -3.19
C LYS A 546 -4.94 -5.53 -2.61
N ARG A 547 -5.56 -6.69 -2.51
CA ARG A 547 -4.92 -7.92 -2.05
C ARG A 547 -3.88 -8.43 -3.06
N ALA A 548 -2.68 -8.75 -2.58
CA ALA A 548 -1.65 -9.47 -3.32
C ALA A 548 -1.95 -10.97 -3.44
N ASP A 549 -1.47 -11.59 -4.52
CA ASP A 549 -1.59 -13.05 -4.72
C ASP A 549 -0.34 -13.79 -4.23
N PHE A 550 -0.19 -13.88 -2.92
CA PHE A 550 0.85 -14.70 -2.31
C PHE A 550 0.63 -16.21 -2.53
N ASP A 551 -0.57 -16.66 -2.92
CA ASP A 551 -0.76 -18.06 -3.30
C ASP A 551 0.09 -18.36 -4.56
N GLN A 552 0.05 -17.46 -5.55
CA GLN A 552 0.85 -17.56 -6.77
C GLN A 552 2.37 -17.58 -6.48
N MET A 553 2.87 -16.65 -5.65
CA MET A 553 4.31 -16.62 -5.35
C MET A 553 4.81 -17.92 -4.68
N ILE A 554 3.94 -18.57 -3.90
CA ILE A 554 4.25 -19.85 -3.27
C ILE A 554 4.25 -20.99 -4.30
N THR A 555 3.29 -21.04 -5.24
CA THR A 555 3.23 -22.11 -6.25
C THR A 555 4.25 -21.97 -7.37
N ASP A 556 4.57 -20.73 -7.76
CA ASP A 556 5.38 -20.44 -8.94
C ASP A 556 6.88 -20.39 -8.58
N ASN A 557 7.23 -20.13 -7.30
CA ASN A 557 8.61 -19.96 -6.86
C ASN A 557 9.00 -20.79 -5.61
N ILE A 558 8.30 -20.63 -4.47
CA ILE A 558 8.77 -21.20 -3.19
C ILE A 558 8.65 -22.73 -3.12
N LEU A 559 7.52 -23.30 -3.56
CA LEU A 559 7.34 -24.76 -3.58
C LEU A 559 8.24 -25.44 -4.64
N PRO A 560 8.39 -24.91 -5.88
CA PRO A 560 9.40 -25.39 -6.83
C PRO A 560 10.82 -25.45 -6.27
N ALA A 561 11.22 -24.49 -5.42
CA ALA A 561 12.53 -24.51 -4.77
C ALA A 561 12.77 -25.77 -3.92
N CYS A 562 11.72 -26.41 -3.39
CA CYS A 562 11.82 -27.66 -2.62
C CYS A 562 11.86 -28.92 -3.49
N LEU A 563 11.49 -28.81 -4.77
CA LEU A 563 11.40 -29.95 -5.70
C LEU A 563 12.61 -30.04 -6.63
N ALA A 564 13.33 -28.94 -6.84
CA ALA A 564 14.43 -28.83 -7.82
C ALA A 564 15.66 -29.74 -7.57
N GLN A 565 15.68 -30.53 -6.48
CA GLN A 565 16.74 -31.51 -6.20
C GLN A 565 16.28 -32.99 -6.31
N SER A 566 15.00 -33.27 -6.60
CA SER A 566 14.52 -34.67 -6.73
C SER A 566 14.81 -35.33 -8.08
N ASP A 567 15.36 -34.58 -9.03
CA ASP A 567 15.48 -34.99 -10.43
C ASP A 567 16.92 -35.36 -10.84
N GLU A 568 17.85 -35.50 -9.87
CA GLU A 568 19.26 -35.92 -10.09
C GLU A 568 19.63 -37.30 -9.47
N GLU A 569 18.65 -38.09 -9.00
CA GLU A 569 18.81 -39.54 -8.65
C GLU A 569 18.26 -40.47 -9.74
#